data_AF-F4MSR1-F1
#
_entry.id   AF-F4MSR1-F1
#
_cell.length_a   1.000
_cell.length_b   1.000
_cell.length_c   1.000
_cell.angle_alpha   90.00
_cell.angle_beta   90.00
_cell.angle_gamma   90.00
#
_symmetry.space_group_name_H-M   'P 1'
#
loop_
_entity.id
_entity.type
_entity.pdbx_description
1 polymer ?
#
loop_
_entity_poly.entity_id
_entity_poly.type
_entity_poly.pdbx_seq_one_letter_code
_entity_poly.pdbx_strand_id
1 'polypeptide(L)'
;MGGGMIIGSMLGALLANLFDATFVNTVYIIIALLALILMFINVKSSTDQSSFNKPLLVIVGLFVGIISGIVGAGGSFIIIPILLVLFKLPMNTVVANSIIIAFISSIGAFIIKLIQGYIPLEDALFLIIGSIIFAPLGLKLGKKVPSFVQKWIISILFIKLKHSYIASKLTSYCKFNN
;
A
#
# COMPACT_ATOMS: atom_id res chain seq x y z
N MET A 1 1.64 -16.25 3.57
CA MET A 1 1.48 -14.95 2.88
C MET A 1 2.81 -14.22 2.69
N GLY A 2 3.59 -13.95 3.75
CA GLY A 2 4.88 -13.21 3.62
C GLY A 2 5.87 -13.80 2.60
N GLY A 3 6.08 -15.12 2.59
CA GLY A 3 6.96 -15.76 1.60
C GLY A 3 6.50 -15.59 0.15
N GLY A 4 5.19 -15.68 -0.11
CA GLY A 4 4.61 -15.42 -1.43
C GLY A 4 4.81 -13.96 -1.86
N MET A 5 4.71 -13.02 -0.92
CA MET A 5 4.93 -11.61 -1.23
C MET A 5 6.39 -11.28 -1.55
N ILE A 6 7.36 -11.89 -0.88
CA ILE A 6 8.79 -11.70 -1.20
C ILE A 6 9.07 -12.14 -2.63
N ILE A 7 8.65 -13.37 -2.96
CA ILE A 7 8.84 -13.92 -4.31
C ILE A 7 8.11 -13.05 -5.33
N GLY A 8 6.87 -12.67 -5.03
CA GLY A 8 6.07 -11.79 -5.86
C GLY A 8 6.71 -10.43 -6.07
N SER A 9 7.25 -9.77 -5.03
CA SER A 9 7.82 -8.43 -5.14
C SER A 9 9.15 -8.41 -5.88
N MET A 10 9.97 -9.44 -5.71
CA MET A 10 11.18 -9.62 -6.51
C MET A 10 10.84 -9.84 -7.99
N LEU A 11 9.88 -10.72 -8.28
CA LEU A 11 9.38 -10.93 -9.65
C LEU A 11 8.76 -9.65 -10.23
N GLY A 12 7.94 -8.95 -9.46
CA GLY A 12 7.32 -7.69 -9.88
C GLY A 12 8.35 -6.60 -10.17
N ALA A 13 9.40 -6.49 -9.35
CA ALA A 13 10.50 -5.56 -9.58
C ALA A 13 11.32 -5.93 -10.83
N LEU A 14 11.47 -7.24 -11.13
CA LEU A 14 12.07 -7.72 -12.39
C LEU A 14 11.20 -7.35 -13.59
N LEU A 15 9.90 -7.62 -13.51
CA LEU A 15 8.93 -7.33 -14.57
C LEU A 15 8.74 -5.83 -14.81
N ALA A 16 8.98 -4.98 -13.80
CA ALA A 16 8.83 -3.53 -13.90
C ALA A 16 9.58 -2.92 -15.09
N ASN A 17 10.72 -3.51 -15.46
CA ASN A 17 11.56 -3.01 -16.56
C ASN A 17 10.97 -3.24 -17.95
N LEU A 18 10.00 -4.15 -18.07
CA LEU A 18 9.31 -4.40 -19.33
C LEU A 18 8.19 -3.39 -19.59
N PHE A 19 7.85 -2.57 -18.59
CA PHE A 19 6.73 -1.64 -18.65
C PHE A 19 7.23 -0.20 -18.72
N ASP A 20 6.61 0.59 -19.61
CA ASP A 20 6.86 2.02 -19.70
C ASP A 20 6.45 2.76 -18.41
N ALA A 21 7.12 3.86 -18.11
CA ALA A 21 6.84 4.71 -16.95
C ALA A 21 5.36 5.15 -16.88
N THR A 22 4.75 5.42 -18.04
CA THR A 22 3.32 5.77 -18.15
C THR A 22 2.42 4.64 -17.67
N PHE A 23 2.75 3.39 -18.00
CA PHE A 23 1.99 2.22 -17.57
C PHE A 23 2.11 2.03 -16.06
N VAL A 24 3.33 2.07 -15.51
CA VAL A 24 3.57 1.91 -14.07
C VAL A 24 2.84 3.00 -13.27
N ASN A 25 2.91 4.25 -13.72
CA ASN A 25 2.21 5.37 -13.07
C ASN A 25 0.68 5.21 -13.13
N THR A 26 0.13 4.75 -14.26
CA THR A 26 -1.31 4.48 -14.39
C THR A 26 -1.77 3.39 -13.43
N VAL A 27 -1.01 2.29 -13.36
CA VAL A 27 -1.27 1.19 -12.42
C VAL A 27 -1.20 1.67 -10.98
N TYR A 28 -0.21 2.49 -10.63
CA TYR A 28 -0.10 3.10 -9.30
C TYR A 28 -1.34 3.91 -8.92
N ILE A 29 -1.83 4.77 -9.83
CA ILE A 29 -3.04 5.58 -9.60
C ILE A 29 -4.26 4.69 -9.38
N ILE A 30 -4.44 3.65 -10.19
CA ILE A 30 -5.58 2.71 -10.08
C ILE A 30 -5.55 2.01 -8.72
N ILE A 31 -4.40 1.52 -8.28
CA ILE A 31 -4.26 0.81 -7.01
C ILE A 31 -4.42 1.76 -5.83
N ALA A 32 -3.86 2.96 -5.92
CA ALA A 32 -4.05 4.02 -4.92
C ALA A 32 -5.54 4.33 -4.74
N LEU A 33 -6.27 4.46 -5.85
CA LEU A 33 -7.70 4.69 -5.82
C LEU A 33 -8.47 3.48 -5.25
N LEU A 34 -8.07 2.26 -5.61
CA LEU A 34 -8.70 1.03 -5.11
C LEU A 34 -8.53 0.90 -3.58
N ALA A 35 -7.32 1.06 -3.06
CA ALA A 35 -7.08 0.93 -1.63
C ALA A 35 -7.68 2.11 -0.83
N LEU A 36 -7.80 3.30 -1.43
CA LEU A 36 -8.60 4.40 -0.89
C LEU A 36 -10.06 3.98 -0.66
N ILE A 37 -10.67 3.31 -1.65
CA ILE A 37 -12.05 2.81 -1.56
C ILE A 37 -12.16 1.67 -0.54
N LEU A 38 -11.23 0.72 -0.55
CA LEU A 38 -11.23 -0.42 0.38
C LEU A 38 -11.06 0.01 1.84
N MET A 39 -10.33 1.09 2.10
CA MET A 39 -10.13 1.61 3.45
C MET A 39 -11.39 2.24 4.05
N PHE A 40 -12.36 2.67 3.22
CA PHE A 40 -13.66 3.15 3.68
C PHE A 40 -14.64 2.04 4.08
N ILE A 41 -14.37 0.81 3.68
CA ILE A 41 -15.17 -0.34 4.10
C ILE A 41 -14.78 -0.66 5.54
N ASN A 42 -15.67 -0.31 6.48
CA ASN A 42 -15.51 -0.66 7.89
C ASN A 42 -15.65 -2.18 8.04
N VAL A 43 -14.52 -2.88 8.02
CA VAL A 43 -14.50 -4.32 8.29
C VAL A 43 -14.71 -4.52 9.80
N LYS A 44 -15.86 -5.11 10.13
CA LYS A 44 -16.12 -5.60 11.48
C LYS A 44 -15.20 -6.81 11.72
N SER A 45 -14.24 -6.66 12.63
CA SER A 45 -13.31 -7.71 13.01
C SER A 45 -14.09 -8.91 13.55
N SER A 46 -14.06 -10.02 12.81
CA SER A 46 -14.63 -11.29 13.27
C SER A 46 -13.54 -12.07 14.00
N THR A 47 -13.76 -12.33 15.28
CA THR A 47 -12.90 -13.12 16.17
C THR A 47 -12.87 -14.60 15.81
N ASP A 48 -13.73 -15.04 14.90
CA ASP A 48 -13.82 -16.44 14.48
C ASP A 48 -12.68 -16.80 13.56
N GLN A 49 -11.87 -17.77 14.00
CA GLN A 49 -10.81 -18.41 13.24
C GLN A 49 -11.41 -19.12 12.02
N SER A 50 -11.62 -18.39 10.93
CA SER A 50 -11.97 -18.98 9.64
C SER A 50 -10.87 -19.94 9.22
N SER A 51 -11.24 -21.14 8.78
CA SER A 51 -10.37 -22.15 8.18
C SER A 51 -9.41 -21.53 7.16
N PHE A 52 -8.19 -21.26 7.60
CA PHE A 52 -7.18 -20.60 6.77
C PHE A 52 -6.67 -21.57 5.71
N ASN A 53 -7.15 -21.39 4.48
CA ASN A 53 -6.54 -22.02 3.32
C ASN A 53 -5.15 -21.39 3.10
N LYS A 54 -4.13 -22.01 3.71
CA LYS A 54 -2.70 -21.68 3.54
C LYS A 54 -2.30 -21.42 2.08
N PRO A 55 -2.74 -22.20 1.07
CA PRO A 55 -2.37 -21.93 -0.32
C PRO A 55 -2.96 -20.60 -0.85
N LEU A 56 -4.20 -20.27 -0.47
CA LEU A 56 -4.84 -19.02 -0.88
C LEU A 56 -4.08 -17.80 -0.35
N LEU A 57 -3.57 -17.86 0.89
CA LEU A 57 -2.72 -16.81 1.46
C LEU A 57 -1.42 -16.60 0.69
N VAL A 58 -0.84 -17.67 0.16
CA VAL A 58 0.42 -17.59 -0.60
C VAL A 58 0.15 -17.00 -1.97
N ILE A 59 -0.92 -17.45 -2.66
CA ILE A 59 -1.33 -16.94 -3.97
C ILE A 59 -1.67 -15.45 -3.89
N VAL A 60 -2.51 -15.04 -2.93
CA VAL A 60 -2.85 -13.62 -2.73
C VAL A 60 -1.61 -12.80 -2.40
N GLY A 61 -0.74 -13.32 -1.51
CA GLY A 61 0.54 -12.66 -1.20
C GLY A 61 1.42 -12.47 -2.42
N LEU A 62 1.46 -13.46 -3.32
CA LEU A 62 2.24 -13.42 -4.56
C LEU A 62 1.71 -12.38 -5.53
N PHE A 63 0.39 -12.35 -5.80
CA PHE A 63 -0.23 -11.34 -6.66
C PHE A 63 -0.01 -9.92 -6.11
N VAL A 64 -0.27 -9.72 -4.82
CA VAL A 64 -0.05 -8.42 -4.17
C VAL A 64 1.44 -8.04 -4.20
N GLY A 65 2.33 -9.03 -4.03
CA GLY A 65 3.78 -8.86 -4.15
C GLY A 65 4.19 -8.37 -5.53
N ILE A 66 3.72 -9.02 -6.62
CA ILE A 66 4.03 -8.63 -8.00
C ILE A 66 3.60 -7.19 -8.25
N ILE A 67 2.34 -6.89 -7.93
CA ILE A 67 1.78 -5.55 -8.10
C ILE A 67 2.60 -4.52 -7.32
N SER A 68 2.93 -4.83 -6.07
CA SER A 68 3.75 -3.97 -5.22
C SER A 68 5.19 -3.80 -5.75
N GLY A 69 5.78 -4.84 -6.32
CA GLY A 69 7.15 -4.81 -6.85
C GLY A 69 7.26 -3.96 -8.11
N ILE A 70 6.23 -4.02 -8.98
CA ILE A 70 6.11 -3.17 -10.17
C ILE A 70 5.98 -1.70 -9.76
N VAL A 71 5.07 -1.43 -8.82
CA VAL A 71 4.78 -0.06 -8.34
C VAL A 71 5.91 0.54 -7.50
N GLY A 72 6.63 -0.27 -6.72
CA GLY A 72 7.75 0.20 -5.89
C GLY A 72 7.37 0.89 -4.57
N ALA A 73 6.09 0.98 -4.22
CA ALA A 73 5.63 1.66 -2.99
C ALA A 73 5.78 0.84 -1.68
N GLY A 74 6.52 -0.29 -1.70
CA GLY A 74 6.73 -1.15 -0.53
C GLY A 74 5.51 -1.95 -0.06
N GLY A 75 4.36 -1.88 -0.77
CA GLY A 75 3.22 -2.78 -0.63
C GLY A 75 2.38 -2.67 0.65
N SER A 76 2.89 -1.97 1.66
CA SER A 76 2.26 -1.77 2.97
C SER A 76 0.87 -1.14 2.88
N PHE A 77 0.73 -0.14 2.01
CA PHE A 77 -0.54 0.56 1.77
C PHE A 77 -1.65 -0.38 1.24
N ILE A 78 -1.29 -1.34 0.40
CA ILE A 78 -2.24 -2.27 -0.24
C ILE A 78 -2.55 -3.44 0.70
N ILE A 79 -1.58 -3.85 1.52
CA ILE A 79 -1.68 -5.06 2.32
C ILE A 79 -2.68 -4.91 3.46
N ILE A 80 -2.73 -3.76 4.12
CA ILE A 80 -3.61 -3.53 5.27
C ILE A 80 -5.09 -3.70 4.89
N PRO A 81 -5.64 -3.00 3.87
CA PRO A 81 -7.03 -3.18 3.49
C PRO A 81 -7.33 -4.58 2.97
N ILE A 82 -6.38 -5.23 2.27
CA ILE A 82 -6.55 -6.61 1.81
C ILE A 82 -6.62 -7.59 2.98
N LEU A 83 -5.74 -7.46 3.99
CA LEU A 83 -5.78 -8.33 5.17
C LEU A 83 -7.06 -8.15 5.97
N LEU A 84 -7.55 -6.92 6.10
CA LEU A 84 -8.81 -6.65 6.79
C LEU A 84 -9.99 -7.22 6.00
N VAL A 85 -10.12 -6.89 4.71
CA VAL A 85 -11.30 -7.26 3.92
C VAL A 85 -11.35 -8.76 3.59
N LEU A 86 -10.24 -9.36 3.16
CA LEU A 86 -10.22 -10.78 2.77
C LEU A 86 -10.11 -11.72 3.97
N PHE A 87 -9.31 -11.37 4.98
CA PHE A 87 -8.97 -12.29 6.07
C PHE A 87 -9.63 -11.94 7.41
N LYS A 88 -10.34 -10.80 7.49
CA LYS A 88 -11.09 -10.32 8.67
C LYS A 88 -10.33 -10.41 10.00
N LEU A 89 -9.00 -10.29 9.92
CA LEU A 89 -8.11 -10.43 11.05
C LEU A 89 -8.28 -9.25 12.03
N PRO A 90 -8.05 -9.46 13.34
CA PRO A 90 -8.05 -8.37 14.30
C PRO A 90 -6.99 -7.33 13.93
N MET A 91 -7.35 -6.05 14.05
CA MET A 91 -6.55 -4.91 13.59
C MET A 91 -5.10 -4.96 14.11
N ASN A 92 -4.91 -5.35 15.37
CA ASN A 92 -3.59 -5.42 16.00
C ASN A 92 -2.66 -6.42 15.29
N THR A 93 -3.19 -7.57 14.87
CA THR A 93 -2.43 -8.61 14.16
C THR A 93 -2.13 -8.19 12.73
N VAL A 94 -3.06 -7.50 12.06
CA VAL A 94 -2.86 -6.98 10.70
C VAL A 94 -1.73 -5.96 10.67
N VAL A 95 -1.74 -4.99 11.59
CA VAL A 95 -0.72 -3.94 11.66
C VAL A 95 0.65 -4.56 11.92
N ALA A 96 0.76 -5.46 12.90
CA ALA A 96 2.03 -6.12 13.22
C ALA A 96 2.59 -6.91 12.02
N ASN A 97 1.76 -7.71 11.35
CA ASN A 97 2.18 -8.51 10.21
C ASN A 97 2.55 -7.63 9.00
N SER A 98 1.79 -6.56 8.74
CA SER A 98 2.03 -5.69 7.58
C SER A 98 3.39 -5.01 7.62
N ILE A 99 3.89 -4.65 8.80
CA ILE A 99 5.19 -3.97 8.95
C ILE A 99 6.32 -4.93 8.60
N ILE A 100 6.28 -6.16 9.13
CA ILE A 100 7.28 -7.20 8.85
C ILE A 100 7.27 -7.56 7.36
N ILE A 101 6.07 -7.77 6.82
CA ILE A 101 5.88 -8.15 5.42
C ILE A 101 6.34 -7.02 4.48
N ALA A 102 6.02 -5.77 4.78
CA ALA A 102 6.45 -4.63 3.97
C ALA A 102 7.96 -4.44 4.03
N PHE A 103 8.57 -4.62 5.20
CA PHE A 103 10.01 -4.50 5.38
C PHE A 103 10.77 -5.52 4.52
N ILE A 104 10.41 -6.80 4.65
CA ILE A 104 11.08 -7.88 3.90
C ILE A 104 10.84 -7.76 2.39
N SER A 105 9.63 -7.36 1.97
CA SER A 105 9.30 -7.15 0.56
C SER A 105 10.07 -5.96 -0.03
N SER A 106 10.23 -4.88 0.73
CA SER A 106 10.95 -3.68 0.29
C SER A 106 12.44 -3.96 0.08
N ILE A 107 13.05 -4.78 0.94
CA ILE A 107 14.44 -5.23 0.76
C ILE A 107 14.59 -6.01 -0.55
N GLY A 108 13.69 -6.97 -0.82
CA GLY A 108 13.72 -7.76 -2.05
C GLY A 108 13.59 -6.89 -3.30
N ALA A 109 12.61 -5.98 -3.33
CA ALA A 109 12.42 -5.07 -4.46
C ALA A 109 13.59 -4.07 -4.63
N PHE A 110 14.16 -3.58 -3.53
CA PHE A 110 15.32 -2.69 -3.54
C PHE A 110 16.54 -3.35 -4.16
N ILE A 111 16.88 -4.58 -3.74
CA ILE A 111 18.03 -5.32 -4.28
C ILE A 111 17.88 -5.50 -5.80
N ILE A 112 16.70 -5.90 -6.25
CA ILE A 112 16.43 -6.07 -7.68
C ILE A 112 16.60 -4.75 -8.45
N LYS A 113 16.00 -3.66 -7.98
CA LYS A 113 16.11 -2.34 -8.63
C LYS A 113 17.54 -1.77 -8.60
N LEU A 114 18.31 -2.10 -7.56
CA LEU A 114 19.72 -1.74 -7.43
C LEU A 114 20.55 -2.46 -8.50
N ILE A 115 20.35 -3.77 -8.68
CA ILE A 115 21.04 -4.56 -9.70
C ILE A 115 20.71 -4.06 -11.12
N GLN A 116 19.48 -3.58 -11.33
CA GLN A 116 19.06 -3.05 -12.62
C GLN A 116 19.58 -1.64 -12.93
N GLY A 117 20.19 -0.94 -11.97
CA GLY A 117 20.78 0.39 -12.19
C GLY A 117 19.76 1.54 -12.32
N TYR A 118 18.48 1.34 -12.01
CA TYR A 118 17.44 2.37 -12.08
C TYR A 118 17.40 3.33 -10.88
N ILE A 119 18.36 3.21 -9.94
CA ILE A 119 18.37 4.01 -8.72
C ILE A 119 19.41 5.12 -8.86
N PRO A 120 19.00 6.39 -9.06
CA PRO A 120 19.90 7.52 -8.91
C PRO A 120 20.37 7.59 -7.45
N LEU A 121 21.65 7.28 -7.23
CA LEU A 121 22.23 7.17 -5.88
C LEU A 121 22.20 8.51 -5.13
N GLU A 122 22.29 9.62 -5.85
CA GLU A 122 22.22 10.97 -5.29
C GLU A 122 20.86 11.23 -4.63
N ASP A 123 19.76 11.01 -5.36
CA ASP A 123 18.39 11.18 -4.84
C ASP A 123 18.07 10.16 -3.73
N ALA A 124 18.57 8.94 -3.88
CA ALA A 124 18.37 7.87 -2.92
C ALA A 124 18.99 8.20 -1.54
N LEU A 125 20.16 8.85 -1.51
CA LEU A 125 20.82 9.24 -0.26
C LEU A 125 19.97 10.23 0.55
N PHE A 126 19.42 11.26 -0.10
CA PHE A 126 18.53 12.22 0.58
C PHE A 126 17.27 11.54 1.12
N LEU A 127 16.68 10.61 0.36
CA LEU A 127 15.53 9.81 0.81
C LEU A 127 15.86 8.94 2.01
N ILE A 128 17.01 8.26 2.03
CA ILE A 128 17.43 7.38 3.12
C ILE A 128 17.60 8.18 4.42
N ILE A 129 18.31 9.31 4.36
CA ILE A 129 18.55 10.16 5.54
C ILE A 129 17.21 10.69 6.09
N GLY A 130 16.33 11.17 5.21
CA GLY A 130 14.99 11.60 5.58
C GLY A 130 14.19 10.48 6.26
N SER A 131 14.10 9.29 5.66
CA SER A 131 13.37 8.16 6.24
C SER A 131 13.91 7.73 7.60
N ILE A 132 15.22 7.69 7.80
CA ILE A 132 15.82 7.28 9.09
C ILE A 132 15.43 8.22 10.22
N ILE A 133 15.36 9.53 9.97
CA ILE A 133 15.01 10.53 10.97
C ILE A 133 13.49 10.59 11.20
N PHE A 134 12.71 10.66 10.10
CA PHE A 134 11.27 10.89 10.17
C PHE A 134 10.45 9.65 10.50
N ALA A 135 10.86 8.44 10.11
CA ALA A 135 10.11 7.21 10.42
C ALA A 135 9.95 6.97 11.93
N PRO A 136 11.01 6.99 12.76
CA PRO A 136 10.86 6.80 14.21
C PRO A 136 10.13 7.97 14.89
N LEU A 137 10.30 9.21 14.40
CA LEU A 137 9.53 10.36 14.88
C LEU A 137 8.04 10.18 14.59
N GLY A 138 7.68 9.78 13.38
CA GLY A 138 6.30 9.49 12.98
C GLY A 138 5.68 8.37 13.81
N LEU A 139 6.42 7.30 14.10
CA LEU A 139 5.96 6.21 14.96
C LEU A 139 5.74 6.65 16.42
N LYS A 140 6.67 7.42 17.00
CA LYS A 140 6.54 7.95 18.37
C LYS A 140 5.35 8.89 18.50
N LEU A 141 5.17 9.80 17.55
CA LEU A 141 4.01 10.70 17.48
C LEU A 141 2.71 9.90 17.30
N GLY A 142 2.69 8.95 16.36
CA GLY A 142 1.52 8.12 16.08
C GLY A 142 1.03 7.31 17.27
N LYS A 143 1.93 6.83 18.14
CA LYS A 143 1.57 6.11 19.38
C LYS A 143 0.93 6.99 20.45
N LYS A 144 1.26 8.29 20.49
CA LYS A 144 0.67 9.25 21.43
C LYS A 144 -0.69 9.77 20.97
N VAL A 145 -1.02 9.59 19.70
CA VAL A 145 -2.29 10.03 19.12
C VAL A 145 -3.35 8.95 19.40
N PRO A 146 -4.46 9.29 20.08
CA PRO A 146 -5.53 8.34 20.33
C PRO A 146 -6.14 7.82 19.01
N SER A 147 -6.57 6.55 19.00
CA SER A 147 -7.08 5.86 17.81
C SER A 147 -8.28 6.56 17.14
N PHE A 148 -9.03 7.38 17.89
CA PHE A 148 -10.06 8.27 17.37
C PHE A 148 -9.48 9.37 16.45
N VAL A 149 -8.36 9.99 16.84
CA VAL A 149 -7.70 11.07 16.09
C VAL A 149 -6.98 10.52 14.86
N GLN A 150 -6.40 9.31 14.92
CA GLN A 150 -5.86 8.65 13.71
C GLN A 150 -6.94 8.45 12.65
N LYS A 151 -8.12 7.92 13.04
CA LYS A 151 -9.27 7.77 12.14
C LYS A 151 -9.76 9.12 11.63
N TRP A 152 -9.76 10.15 12.47
CA TRP A 152 -10.17 11.52 12.08
C TRP A 152 -9.21 12.16 11.07
N ILE A 153 -7.89 12.03 11.25
CA ILE A 153 -6.88 12.53 10.31
C ILE A 153 -7.04 11.87 8.94
N ILE A 154 -7.16 10.54 8.92
CA ILE A 154 -7.37 9.76 7.70
C ILE A 154 -8.71 10.15 7.06
N SER A 155 -9.78 10.30 7.84
CA SER A 155 -11.11 10.68 7.36
C SER A 155 -11.16 12.11 6.82
N ILE A 156 -10.49 13.09 7.44
CA ILE A 156 -10.35 14.46 6.91
C ILE A 156 -9.61 14.47 5.58
N LEU A 157 -8.51 13.73 5.48
CA LEU A 157 -7.74 13.61 4.23
C LEU A 157 -8.62 13.06 3.11
N PHE A 158 -9.41 12.03 3.43
CA PHE A 158 -10.35 11.45 2.50
C PHE A 158 -11.55 12.34 2.18
N ILE A 159 -12.10 13.11 3.13
CA ILE A 159 -13.18 14.07 2.87
C ILE A 159 -12.70 15.15 1.90
N LYS A 160 -11.45 15.62 2.04
CA LYS A 160 -10.84 16.54 1.06
C LYS A 160 -10.72 15.92 -0.33
N LEU A 161 -10.31 14.65 -0.42
CA LEU A 161 -10.25 13.92 -1.69
C LEU A 161 -11.64 13.69 -2.30
N LYS A 162 -12.63 13.36 -1.46
CA LYS A 162 -14.03 13.19 -1.87
C LYS A 162 -14.62 14.51 -2.35
N HIS A 163 -14.30 15.62 -1.69
CA HIS A 163 -14.75 16.96 -2.08
C HIS A 163 -14.14 17.41 -3.41
N SER A 164 -12.85 17.12 -3.64
CA SER A 164 -12.17 17.36 -4.93
C SER A 164 -12.72 16.47 -6.07
N TYR A 165 -13.02 15.20 -5.81
CA TYR A 165 -13.60 14.27 -6.80
C TYR A 165 -15.08 14.55 -7.11
N ILE A 166 -15.86 14.97 -6.11
CA ILE A 166 -17.25 15.41 -6.30
C ILE A 166 -17.30 16.75 -7.03
N ALA A 167 -16.41 17.69 -6.71
CA ALA A 167 -16.28 18.95 -7.44
C ALA A 167 -15.87 18.73 -8.90
N SER A 168 -14.94 17.81 -9.19
CA SER A 168 -14.56 17.50 -10.58
C SER A 168 -15.68 16.80 -11.38
N LYS A 169 -16.48 15.95 -10.73
CA LYS A 169 -17.62 15.25 -11.37
C LYS A 169 -18.86 16.15 -11.55
N LEU A 170 -19.10 17.10 -10.65
CA LEU A 170 -20.13 18.15 -10.81
C LEU A 170 -19.76 19.15 -11.91
N THR A 171 -18.47 19.49 -12.05
CA THR A 171 -18.01 20.38 -13.14
C THR A 171 -18.13 19.70 -14.51
N SER A 172 -17.93 18.38 -14.60
CA SER A 172 -18.18 17.63 -15.84
C SER A 172 -19.68 17.46 -16.16
N TYR A 173 -20.55 17.35 -15.15
CA TYR A 173 -22.00 17.31 -15.36
C TYR A 173 -22.56 18.66 -15.82
N CYS A 174 -22.05 19.79 -15.32
CA CYS A 174 -22.47 21.13 -15.78
C CYS A 174 -21.98 21.48 -17.19
N LYS A 175 -20.93 20.83 -17.70
CA LYS A 175 -20.38 21.08 -19.05
C LYS A 175 -21.00 20.22 -20.16
N PHE A 176 -21.77 19.20 -19.79
CA PHE A 176 -22.49 18.31 -20.73
C PHE A 176 -23.98 18.67 -20.88
N ASN A 177 -24.49 19.61 -20.08
CA ASN A 177 -25.89 20.06 -20.10
C ASN A 177 -26.04 21.54 -20.49
N ASN A 178 -25.13 22.04 -21.33
CA ASN A 178 -25.22 23.38 -21.92
C ASN A 178 -24.78 23.31 -23.39
#